data_AF-A0A6N9BB48-F1
#
_entry.id   AF-A0A6N9BB48-F1
#
_cell.length_a   1.000
_cell.length_b   1.000
_cell.length_c   1.000
_cell.angle_alpha   90.00
_cell.angle_beta   90.00
_cell.angle_gamma   90.00
#
_symmetry.space_group_name_H-M   'P 1'
#
loop_
_entity.id
_entity.type
_entity.pdbx_description
1 polymer ?
#
loop_
_entity_poly.entity_id
_entity_poly.type
_entity_poly.pdbx_seq_one_letter_code
_entity_poly.pdbx_strand_id
1 'polypeptide(L)'
;VVTKASFVIGGSYGEGALRVGEKTLEYYSSAQFNYGLQLGAQQYSHILFFMTDQALSKFYNSDGFKLGANAEAAILKESDFIGVDIININSDVVGIVFGQKGLIVGASLSGTKYTRL
;
A
#
# COMPACT_ATOMS: atom_id res chain seq x y z
N VAL A 1 -4.69 -5.61 8.39
CA VAL A 1 -4.45 -4.27 8.98
C VAL A 1 -2.96 -3.98 8.90
N VAL A 2 -2.58 -2.74 8.57
CA VAL A 2 -1.19 -2.29 8.52
C VAL A 2 -0.94 -1.33 9.67
N THR A 3 0.15 -1.51 10.39
CA THR A 3 0.60 -0.61 11.46
C THR A 3 1.80 0.16 10.99
N LYS A 4 1.73 1.50 11.02
CA LYS A 4 2.80 2.42 10.63
C LYS A 4 3.23 3.27 11.82
N ALA A 5 4.53 3.42 12.00
CA ALA A 5 5.14 4.35 12.93
C ALA A 5 6.29 5.08 12.24
N SER A 6 6.47 6.38 12.51
CA SER A 6 7.47 7.18 11.80
C SER A 6 8.02 8.32 12.65
N PHE A 7 9.35 8.46 12.65
CA PHE A 7 10.10 9.60 13.18
C PHE A 7 11.37 9.81 12.35
N VAL A 8 11.36 10.70 11.36
CA VAL A 8 12.43 10.90 10.35
C VAL A 8 12.67 9.66 9.45
N ILE A 9 12.78 8.49 10.06
CA ILE A 9 12.81 7.16 9.47
C ILE A 9 11.66 6.38 10.11
N GLY A 10 11.02 5.52 9.33
CA GLY A 10 9.93 4.70 9.83
C GLY A 10 9.70 3.48 8.96
N GLY A 11 8.68 2.73 9.35
CA GLY A 11 8.18 1.65 8.53
C GLY A 11 6.76 1.28 8.88
N SER A 12 6.21 0.38 8.08
CA SER A 12 4.94 -0.25 8.36
C SER A 12 4.98 -1.74 8.06
N TYR A 13 4.13 -2.49 8.74
CA TYR A 13 3.95 -3.91 8.50
C TYR A 13 2.47 -4.27 8.58
N GLY A 14 2.06 -5.21 7.72
CA GLY A 14 0.74 -5.81 7.75
C GLY A 14 0.67 -7.03 6.86
N GLU A 15 -0.44 -7.75 6.94
CA GLU A 15 -0.71 -8.95 6.15
C GLU A 15 -2.07 -8.83 5.49
N GLY A 16 -2.22 -9.53 4.36
CA GLY A 16 -3.43 -9.56 3.57
C GLY A 16 -3.51 -10.79 2.68
N ALA A 17 -4.63 -10.91 1.98
CA ALA A 17 -4.90 -12.01 1.07
C ALA A 17 -5.01 -11.49 -0.36
N LEU A 18 -4.39 -12.20 -1.31
CA LEU A 18 -4.66 -12.04 -2.73
C LEU A 18 -5.94 -12.80 -3.07
N ARG A 19 -6.91 -12.08 -3.62
CA ARG A 19 -8.21 -12.63 -4.01
C ARG A 19 -8.46 -12.42 -5.49
N VAL A 20 -8.97 -13.46 -6.16
CA VAL A 20 -9.41 -13.41 -7.56
C VAL A 20 -10.83 -13.96 -7.62
N GLY A 21 -11.78 -13.10 -8.01
CA GLY A 21 -13.20 -13.37 -7.83
C GLY A 21 -13.53 -13.57 -6.35
N GLU A 22 -14.22 -14.66 -6.02
CA GLU A 22 -14.61 -14.98 -4.64
C GLU A 22 -13.56 -15.82 -3.89
N LYS A 23 -12.50 -16.27 -4.57
CA LYS A 23 -11.49 -17.19 -4.01
C LYS A 23 -10.27 -16.43 -3.47
N THR A 24 -9.81 -16.85 -2.30
CA THR A 24 -8.48 -16.50 -1.79
C THR A 24 -7.46 -17.43 -2.43
N LEU A 25 -6.48 -16.86 -3.13
CA LEU A 25 -5.42 -17.64 -3.78
C LEU A 25 -4.22 -17.81 -2.86
N GLU A 26 -3.81 -16.75 -2.17
CA GLU A 26 -2.54 -16.72 -1.45
C GLU A 26 -2.53 -15.62 -0.39
N TYR A 27 -1.64 -15.72 0.60
CA TYR A 27 -1.41 -14.68 1.60
C TYR A 27 -0.08 -13.96 1.38
N TYR A 28 -0.07 -12.67 1.70
CA TYR A 28 1.09 -11.81 1.52
C TYR A 28 1.31 -10.95 2.76
N SER A 29 2.57 -10.76 3.12
CA SER A 29 3.01 -9.71 4.02
C SER A 29 3.41 -8.46 3.24
N SER A 30 3.09 -7.29 3.77
CA SER A 30 3.50 -5.99 3.26
C SER A 30 4.43 -5.34 4.26
N ALA A 31 5.66 -5.04 3.85
CA ALA A 31 6.63 -4.30 4.63
C ALA A 31 6.98 -2.99 3.93
N GLN A 32 6.73 -1.86 4.59
CA GLN A 32 7.06 -0.53 4.09
C GLN A 32 8.26 0.04 4.82
N PHE A 33 9.14 0.68 4.08
CA PHE A 33 10.15 1.58 4.59
C PHE A 33 9.78 3.01 4.21
N ASN A 34 9.95 3.95 5.13
CA ASN A 34 9.74 5.36 4.86
C ASN A 34 10.86 6.23 5.40
N TYR A 35 11.18 7.29 4.65
CA TYR A 35 12.18 8.29 5.00
C TYR A 35 11.63 9.69 4.71
N GLY A 36 11.70 10.58 5.69
CA GLY A 36 11.25 11.97 5.59
C GLY A 36 10.76 12.52 6.92
N LEU A 37 10.50 13.82 6.95
CA LEU A 37 10.00 14.53 8.13
C LEU A 37 8.51 14.20 8.33
N GLN A 38 8.25 13.00 8.87
CA GLN A 38 6.97 12.55 9.38
C GLN A 38 7.08 12.16 10.83
N LEU A 39 6.05 12.50 11.59
CA LEU A 39 5.92 12.23 13.02
C LEU A 39 4.56 11.62 13.30
N GLY A 40 4.57 10.49 13.99
CA GLY A 40 3.36 9.89 14.55
C GLY A 40 3.25 8.39 14.29
N ALA A 41 2.05 7.87 14.52
CA ALA A 41 1.70 6.50 14.29
C ALA A 41 0.25 6.42 13.82
N GLN A 42 0.01 5.51 12.87
CA GLN A 42 -1.34 5.23 12.39
C GLN A 42 -1.48 3.76 12.04
N GLN A 43 -2.70 3.26 12.22
CA GLN A 43 -3.15 2.00 11.65
C GLN A 43 -4.08 2.31 10.49
N TYR A 44 -4.01 1.50 9.44
CA TYR A 44 -4.89 1.61 8.30
C TYR A 44 -5.11 0.24 7.66
N SER A 45 -6.09 0.16 6.79
CA SER A 45 -6.26 -0.97 5.87
C SER A 45 -6.08 -0.49 4.45
N HIS A 46 -5.60 -1.37 3.57
CA HIS A 46 -5.50 -1.06 2.16
C HIS A 46 -5.95 -2.23 1.28
N ILE A 47 -6.36 -1.92 0.06
CA ILE A 47 -6.66 -2.90 -0.98
C ILE A 47 -5.93 -2.44 -2.25
N LEU A 48 -5.31 -3.40 -2.94
CA LEU A 48 -4.79 -3.19 -4.29
C LEU A 48 -5.72 -3.88 -5.28
N PHE A 49 -6.27 -3.11 -6.20
CA PHE A 49 -7.01 -3.59 -7.36
C PHE A 49 -6.07 -3.65 -8.55
N PHE A 50 -5.97 -4.83 -9.15
CA PHE A 50 -5.27 -5.03 -10.41
C PHE A 50 -6.32 -4.91 -11.53
N MET A 51 -6.21 -3.85 -12.32
CA MET A 51 -7.15 -3.52 -13.39
C MET A 51 -6.89 -4.31 -14.67
N THR A 52 -5.70 -4.92 -14.78
CA THR A 52 -5.30 -5.76 -15.92
C THR A 52 -4.76 -7.12 -15.46
N ASP A 53 -5.02 -8.16 -16.26
CA ASP A 53 -4.47 -9.50 -16.03
C ASP A 53 -2.94 -9.51 -16.04
N GLN A 54 -2.33 -8.62 -16.82
CA GLN A 54 -0.88 -8.49 -16.87
C GLN A 54 -0.33 -7.97 -15.53
N ALA A 55 -0.97 -6.97 -14.91
CA ALA A 55 -0.54 -6.46 -13.61
C ALA A 55 -0.74 -7.49 -12.50
N LEU A 56 -1.88 -8.19 -12.50
CA LEU A 56 -2.13 -9.31 -11.58
C LEU A 56 -1.09 -10.42 -11.74
N SER A 57 -0.81 -10.83 -12.98
CA SER A 57 0.17 -11.88 -13.29
C SER A 57 1.58 -11.49 -12.86
N LYS A 58 1.99 -10.23 -13.09
CA LYS A 58 3.28 -9.71 -12.62
C LYS A 58 3.38 -9.73 -11.09
N PHE A 59 2.32 -9.32 -10.40
CA PHE A 59 2.29 -9.36 -8.93
C PHE A 59 2.41 -10.80 -8.43
N TYR A 60 1.56 -11.68 -8.93
CA TYR A 60 1.44 -13.07 -8.49
C TYR A 60 2.72 -13.86 -8.74
N ASN A 61 3.31 -13.73 -9.93
CA ASN A 61 4.51 -14.49 -10.32
C ASN A 61 5.83 -13.88 -9.82
N SER A 62 5.81 -12.75 -9.09
CA SER A 62 7.02 -12.16 -8.55
C SER A 62 7.39 -12.74 -7.17
N ASP A 63 8.68 -12.99 -6.93
CA ASP A 63 9.23 -13.34 -5.60
C ASP A 63 9.18 -12.18 -4.59
N GLY A 64 8.67 -11.03 -5.03
CA GLY A 64 8.38 -9.89 -4.18
C GLY A 64 8.03 -8.66 -5.01
N PHE A 65 6.80 -8.20 -4.88
CA PHE A 65 6.34 -7.01 -5.60
C PHE A 65 6.73 -5.75 -4.83
N LYS A 66 7.42 -4.82 -5.49
CA LYS A 66 7.87 -3.56 -4.89
C LYS A 66 7.07 -2.39 -5.44
N LEU A 67 6.41 -1.66 -4.55
CA LEU A 67 5.69 -0.43 -4.83
C LEU A 67 6.53 0.77 -4.36
N GLY A 68 6.72 1.78 -5.23
CA GLY A 68 7.36 3.06 -4.85
C GLY A 68 8.85 3.22 -5.18
N ALA A 69 9.53 2.21 -5.73
CA ALA A 69 10.95 2.32 -6.13
C ALA A 69 11.15 2.67 -7.63
N ASN A 70 10.20 2.30 -8.50
CA ASN A 70 10.41 2.30 -9.96
C ASN A 70 9.21 2.86 -10.78
N ALA A 71 8.26 3.57 -10.19
CA ALA A 71 7.10 4.07 -10.94
C ALA A 71 6.61 5.37 -10.32
N GLU A 72 6.35 6.36 -11.17
CA GLU A 72 5.64 7.60 -10.86
C GLU A 72 4.36 7.33 -10.03
N ALA A 73 4.51 7.28 -8.71
CA ALA A 73 3.42 7.11 -7.77
C ALA A 73 3.15 8.45 -7.12
N ALA A 74 2.42 9.31 -7.84
CA ALA A 74 1.83 10.50 -7.25
C ALA A 74 0.67 11.00 -8.13
N ILE A 75 -0.47 10.31 -8.09
CA ILE A 75 -1.76 11.01 -8.14
C ILE A 75 -2.57 10.55 -6.94
N LEU A 76 -2.36 11.23 -5.82
CA LEU A 76 -3.33 11.32 -4.75
C LEU A 76 -4.52 12.09 -5.34
N LYS A 77 -5.61 11.39 -5.66
CA LYS A 77 -6.87 12.09 -5.86
C LYS A 77 -7.55 12.09 -4.50
N GLU A 78 -7.50 13.23 -3.84
CA GLU A 78 -8.29 13.51 -2.65
C GLU A 78 -9.75 13.19 -3.00
N SER A 79 -10.37 12.30 -2.24
CA SER A 79 -11.76 11.92 -2.43
C SER A 79 -12.61 12.68 -1.43
N ASP A 80 -13.83 13.08 -1.81
CA ASP A 80 -14.78 13.76 -0.93
C ASP A 80 -15.28 12.88 0.23
N PHE A 81 -14.84 11.62 0.32
CA PHE A 81 -15.20 10.70 1.41
C PHE A 81 -14.21 10.80 2.56
N ILE A 82 -14.71 11.29 3.70
CA ILE A 82 -13.96 11.37 4.96
C ILE A 82 -13.41 9.98 5.32
N GLY A 83 -12.07 9.85 5.32
CA GLY A 83 -11.36 8.65 5.79
C GLY A 83 -11.07 7.59 4.73
N VAL A 84 -11.21 7.90 3.43
CA VAL A 84 -10.80 7.04 2.31
C VAL A 84 -9.88 7.81 1.37
N ASP A 85 -8.65 7.29 1.22
CA ASP A 85 -7.67 7.81 0.26
C ASP A 85 -7.53 6.83 -0.91
N ILE A 86 -7.78 7.32 -2.12
CA ILE A 86 -7.54 6.55 -3.36
C ILE A 86 -6.16 6.93 -3.90
N ILE A 87 -5.29 5.94 -3.98
CA ILE A 87 -3.91 6.06 -4.47
C ILE A 87 -3.83 5.36 -5.82
N ASN A 88 -3.83 6.13 -6.91
CA ASN A 88 -3.55 5.56 -8.23
C ASN A 88 -2.04 5.37 -8.35
N ILE A 89 -1.60 4.12 -8.49
CA ILE A 89 -0.17 3.79 -8.55
C ILE A 89 0.30 3.79 -10.01
N ASN A 90 -0.57 3.34 -10.93
CA ASN A 90 -0.48 3.52 -12.38
C ASN A 90 -1.86 3.23 -13.02
N SER A 91 -1.96 3.16 -14.35
CA SER A 91 -3.20 2.81 -15.06
C SER A 91 -3.72 1.40 -14.77
N ASP A 92 -2.84 0.50 -14.31
CA ASP A 92 -3.12 -0.93 -14.22
C ASP A 92 -3.32 -1.40 -12.77
N VAL A 93 -2.96 -0.56 -11.78
CA VAL A 93 -3.04 -0.86 -10.34
C VAL A 93 -3.58 0.35 -9.57
N VAL A 94 -4.72 0.15 -8.91
CA VAL A 94 -5.38 1.14 -8.06
C VAL A 94 -5.29 0.69 -6.61
N GLY A 95 -4.71 1.53 -5.76
CA GLY A 95 -4.70 1.34 -4.30
C GLY A 95 -5.82 2.12 -3.63
N ILE A 96 -6.48 1.52 -2.64
CA ILE A 96 -7.42 2.21 -1.75
C ILE A 96 -6.92 2.03 -0.32
N VAL A 97 -6.83 3.12 0.44
CA VAL A 97 -6.51 3.14 1.87
C VAL A 97 -7.73 3.61 2.64
N PHE A 98 -8.08 2.94 3.73
CA PHE A 98 -9.27 3.23 4.52
C PHE A 98 -9.11 2.80 5.99
N GLY A 99 -10.08 3.19 6.82
CA GLY A 99 -10.14 2.79 8.22
C GLY A 99 -8.95 3.33 9.03
N GLN A 100 -8.51 4.53 8.68
CA GLN A 100 -7.35 5.17 9.30
C GLN A 100 -7.64 5.49 10.76
N LYS A 101 -6.72 5.08 11.65
CA LYS A 101 -6.77 5.35 13.08
C LYS A 101 -5.40 5.79 13.56
N GLY A 102 -5.33 6.97 14.16
CA GLY A 102 -4.09 7.59 14.60
C GLY A 102 -3.83 8.88 13.83
N LEU A 103 -2.64 9.43 14.01
CA LEU A 103 -2.24 10.69 13.40
C LEU A 103 -0.79 10.58 12.96
N ILE A 104 -0.55 10.85 11.68
CA ILE A 104 0.77 11.07 11.12
C ILE A 104 0.72 12.42 10.41
N VAL A 105 1.67 13.30 10.74
CA VAL A 105 1.80 14.62 10.11
C VAL A 105 3.17 14.72 9.45
N GLY A 106 3.19 15.30 8.25
CA GLY A 106 4.41 15.63 7.51
C GLY A 106 4.55 14.94 6.16
N ALA A 107 5.74 15.00 5.57
CA ALA A 107 6.02 14.48 4.23
C ALA A 107 7.11 13.39 4.29
N SER A 108 6.89 12.29 3.58
CA SER A 108 7.85 11.18 3.48
C SER A 108 7.79 10.53 2.12
N LEU A 109 8.93 10.04 1.66
CA LEU A 109 8.99 9.04 0.60
C LEU A 109 8.86 7.66 1.22
N SER A 110 8.10 6.77 0.58
CA SER A 110 7.83 5.42 1.09
C SER A 110 7.95 4.39 -0.02
N GLY A 111 8.54 3.24 0.30
CA GLY A 111 8.59 2.07 -0.58
C GLY A 111 8.03 0.86 0.16
N THR A 112 7.14 0.09 -0.48
CA THR A 112 6.51 -1.10 0.11
C THR A 112 6.90 -2.33 -0.67
N LYS A 113 7.34 -3.39 0.02
CA LYS A 113 7.54 -4.72 -0.55
C LYS A 113 6.44 -5.66 -0.08
N TYR A 114 5.81 -6.36 -1.02
CA TYR A 114 4.91 -7.46 -0.74
C TYR A 114 5.67 -8.77 -0.92
N THR A 115 5.58 -9.66 0.06
CA THR A 115 6.24 -10.97 0.07
C THR A 115 5.20 -12.05 0.32
N ARG A 116 5.21 -13.10 -0.51
CA ARG A 116 4.34 -14.26 -0.34
C ARG A 116 4.67 -14.97 0.98
N LEU A 117 3.64 -15.41 1.71
CA LEU A 117 3.77 -16.18 2.95
C LEU A 117 3.80 -17.69 2.69
#